data_AF-A0A914YH82-F1
#
_entry.id   AF-A0A914YH82-F1
#
_cell.length_a   1.000
_cell.length_b   1.000
_cell.length_c   1.000
_cell.angle_alpha   90.00
_cell.angle_beta   90.00
_cell.angle_gamma   90.00
#
_symmetry.space_group_name_H-M   'P 1'
#
loop_
_entity.id
_entity.type
_entity.pdbx_description
1 polymer ?
#
loop_
_entity_poly.entity_id
_entity_poly.type
_entity_poly.pdbx_seq_one_letter_code
_entity_poly.pdbx_strand_id
1 'polypeptide(L)'
;MIRAKRIEDDSLDFYEAKIELKSKVLDNHGRLRYEFLFKGSDQMSVIYEHPETAKSIGWRLINSPSKEFVSNSSFIFLSCGGENCGEWNIEIIFENMEKSESIEVMVSSHTLHGPKMYSNTLKKMHENIRKNREKGDWKWAMTASSWTVDLLKQSF
;
A
#
# COMPACT_ATOMS: atom_id res chain seq x y z
N MET A 1 -6.00 -0.16 24.92
CA MET A 1 -4.53 -0.21 24.97
C MET A 1 -4.04 -1.24 23.97
N ILE A 2 -3.68 -0.81 22.76
CA ILE A 2 -3.09 -1.72 21.76
C ILE A 2 -1.62 -1.89 22.15
N ARG A 3 -1.27 -3.07 22.67
CA ARG A 3 0.13 -3.44 22.91
C ARG A 3 0.70 -3.98 21.60
N ALA A 4 1.44 -3.14 20.87
CA ALA A 4 2.23 -3.60 19.74
C ALA A 4 3.44 -4.38 20.28
N LYS A 5 3.38 -5.72 20.21
CA LYS A 5 4.55 -6.56 20.42
C LYS A 5 5.26 -6.69 19.07
N ARG A 6 6.56 -6.38 19.03
CA ARG A 6 7.40 -6.62 17.86
C ARG A 6 7.41 -8.13 17.60
N ILE A 7 6.94 -8.56 16.43
CA ILE A 7 7.10 -9.94 15.98
C ILE A 7 8.55 -10.02 15.49
N GLU A 8 9.45 -10.34 16.42
CA GLU A 8 10.81 -10.76 16.09
C GLU A 8 10.71 -12.16 15.43
N ASP A 9 11.41 -12.36 14.31
CA ASP A 9 11.56 -13.63 13.57
C ASP A 9 10.46 -14.08 12.57
N ASP A 10 9.95 -13.18 11.72
CA ASP A 10 9.65 -13.58 10.34
C ASP A 10 10.59 -12.76 9.44
N SER A 11 11.50 -13.44 8.73
CA SER A 11 12.57 -12.84 7.91
C SER A 11 12.04 -11.67 7.07
N LEU A 12 12.71 -10.52 7.18
CA LEU A 12 12.39 -9.27 6.45
C LEU A 12 12.56 -9.39 4.92
N ASP A 13 12.95 -10.55 4.38
CA ASP A 13 13.20 -10.78 2.94
C ASP A 13 11.91 -10.92 2.11
N PHE A 14 10.76 -10.62 2.70
CA PHE A 14 9.45 -10.91 2.11
C PHE A 14 8.70 -9.70 1.57
N TYR A 15 9.12 -8.48 1.92
CA TYR A 15 8.41 -7.26 1.56
C TYR A 15 8.51 -7.02 0.05
N GLU A 16 7.38 -7.17 -0.66
CA GLU A 16 7.27 -6.88 -2.09
C GLU A 16 6.93 -5.41 -2.34
N ALA A 17 6.39 -4.74 -1.33
CA ALA A 17 6.06 -3.33 -1.43
C ALA A 17 7.31 -2.51 -1.76
N LYS A 18 7.21 -1.62 -2.74
CA LYS A 18 8.28 -0.67 -3.07
C LYS A 18 7.68 0.64 -3.57
N ILE A 19 8.31 1.74 -3.19
CA ILE A 19 8.01 3.07 -3.70
C ILE A 19 9.25 3.56 -4.46
N GLU A 20 9.09 3.95 -5.71
CA GLU A 20 10.15 4.54 -6.50
C GLU A 20 9.67 5.82 -7.16
N LEU A 21 10.32 6.95 -6.83
CA LEU A 21 10.11 8.21 -7.53
C LEU A 21 10.84 8.15 -8.88
N LYS A 22 10.08 8.19 -9.97
CA LYS A 22 10.61 8.21 -11.34
C LYS A 22 10.95 9.63 -11.79
N SER A 23 10.09 10.59 -11.47
CA SER A 23 10.33 11.98 -11.84
C SER A 23 9.62 12.96 -10.91
N LYS A 24 10.20 14.17 -10.80
CA LYS A 24 9.65 15.33 -10.08
C LYS A 24 9.85 16.58 -10.94
N VAL A 25 8.79 17.08 -11.54
CA VAL A 25 8.86 18.12 -12.59
C VAL A 25 7.88 19.25 -12.29
N LEU A 26 8.35 20.50 -12.40
CA LEU A 26 7.49 21.68 -12.40
C LEU A 26 7.02 21.93 -13.84
N ASP A 27 5.72 21.94 -14.06
CA ASP A 27 5.16 22.17 -15.39
C ASP A 27 5.08 23.67 -15.74
N ASN A 28 4.76 23.96 -17.00
CA ASN A 28 4.70 25.33 -17.53
C ASN A 28 3.59 26.19 -16.89
N HIS A 29 2.69 25.60 -16.11
CA HIS A 29 1.63 26.29 -15.37
C HIS A 29 1.98 26.45 -13.89
N GLY A 30 3.22 26.15 -13.49
CA GLY A 30 3.67 26.23 -12.10
C GLY A 30 3.15 25.10 -11.22
N ARG A 31 2.76 23.96 -11.79
CA ARG A 31 2.27 22.79 -11.04
C ARG A 31 3.37 21.77 -10.87
N LEU A 32 3.51 21.23 -9.67
CA LEU A 32 4.52 20.22 -9.37
C LEU A 32 3.92 18.83 -9.60
N ARG A 33 4.58 18.04 -10.45
CA ARG A 33 4.18 16.69 -10.83
C ARG A 33 5.19 15.68 -10.28
N TYR A 34 4.67 14.67 -9.61
CA TYR A 34 5.42 13.52 -9.15
C TYR A 34 4.98 12.29 -9.91
N GLU A 35 5.92 11.54 -10.46
CA GLU A 35 5.66 10.23 -11.05
C GLU A 35 6.26 9.15 -10.16
N PHE A 36 5.39 8.28 -9.64
CA PHE A 36 5.78 7.14 -8.81
C PHE A 36 5.55 5.84 -9.53
N LEU A 37 6.48 4.91 -9.36
CA LEU A 37 6.25 3.48 -9.55
C LEU A 37 6.05 2.85 -8.18
N PHE A 38 4.84 2.39 -7.93
CA PHE A 38 4.54 1.57 -6.77
C PHE A 38 4.56 0.10 -7.15
N LYS A 39 5.22 -0.72 -6.34
CA LYS A 39 5.16 -2.18 -6.43
C LYS A 39 4.51 -2.74 -5.17
N GLY A 40 3.73 -3.80 -5.30
CA GLY A 40 3.02 -4.47 -4.22
C GLY A 40 2.28 -5.72 -4.72
N SER A 41 1.30 -6.19 -3.96
CA SER A 41 0.56 -7.43 -4.23
C SER A 41 -0.94 -7.22 -4.02
N ASP A 42 -1.79 -7.92 -4.79
CA ASP A 42 -3.27 -7.97 -4.76
C ASP A 42 -4.02 -6.65 -4.52
N GLN A 43 -3.95 -6.09 -3.31
CA GLN A 43 -4.54 -4.82 -2.94
C GLN A 43 -3.52 -3.90 -2.28
N MET A 44 -3.52 -2.63 -2.66
CA MET A 44 -2.62 -1.65 -2.12
C MET A 44 -3.34 -0.33 -1.84
N SER A 45 -3.13 0.22 -0.65
CA SER A 45 -3.57 1.58 -0.31
C SER A 45 -2.36 2.50 -0.28
N VAL A 46 -2.47 3.65 -0.94
CA VAL A 46 -1.46 4.71 -0.92
C VAL A 46 -2.08 5.94 -0.28
N ILE A 47 -1.39 6.49 0.71
CA ILE A 47 -1.72 7.77 1.34
C ILE A 47 -0.55 8.70 1.11
N TYR A 48 -0.80 9.92 0.67
CA TYR A 48 0.24 10.94 0.57
C TYR A 48 -0.12 12.22 1.33
N GLU A 49 0.84 12.71 2.10
CA GLU A 49 0.76 13.94 2.88
C GLU A 49 1.63 15.00 2.21
N HIS A 50 1.10 16.22 2.10
CA HIS A 50 1.76 17.35 1.48
C HIS A 50 1.65 18.58 2.40
N PRO A 51 2.52 19.60 2.23
CA PRO A 51 2.42 20.85 2.99
C PRO A 51 1.04 21.50 2.87
N GLU A 52 0.60 22.23 3.90
CA GLU A 52 -0.71 22.93 3.91
C GLU A 52 -0.81 24.01 2.83
N THR A 53 0.33 24.55 2.41
CA THR A 53 0.45 25.53 1.31
C THR A 53 0.14 24.92 -0.05
N ALA A 54 0.40 23.62 -0.22
CA ALA A 54 0.19 22.88 -1.45
C ALA A 54 -1.26 22.44 -1.59
N LYS A 55 -1.76 22.46 -2.83
CA LYS A 55 -3.11 22.01 -3.17
C LYS A 55 -3.03 20.81 -4.09
N SER A 56 -3.45 19.64 -3.61
CA SER A 56 -3.64 18.43 -4.43
C SER A 56 -4.67 18.72 -5.53
N ILE A 57 -4.25 18.64 -6.79
CA ILE A 57 -5.17 18.69 -7.94
C ILE A 57 -5.71 17.29 -8.19
N GLY A 58 -4.85 16.29 -8.02
CA GLY A 58 -5.23 14.89 -7.98
C GLY A 58 -4.16 13.94 -8.48
N TRP A 59 -4.57 12.70 -8.72
CA TRP A 59 -3.71 11.64 -9.22
C TRP A 59 -4.34 10.89 -10.41
N ARG A 60 -3.50 10.24 -11.20
CA ARG A 60 -3.92 9.36 -12.30
C ARG A 60 -2.94 8.21 -12.52
N LEU A 61 -3.45 7.14 -13.11
CA LEU A 61 -2.63 6.05 -13.64
C LEU A 61 -2.09 6.46 -15.02
N ILE A 62 -0.76 6.47 -15.18
CA ILE A 62 -0.11 6.92 -16.42
C ILE A 62 -0.53 6.06 -17.62
N ASN A 63 -0.75 4.76 -17.40
CA ASN A 63 -1.15 3.80 -18.43
C ASN A 63 -2.67 3.64 -18.54
N SER A 64 -3.47 4.51 -17.92
CA SER A 64 -4.92 4.47 -18.02
C SER A 64 -5.41 5.01 -19.37
N PRO A 65 -6.49 4.46 -19.95
CA PRO A 65 -7.15 5.06 -21.12
C PRO A 65 -7.63 6.49 -20.85
N SER A 66 -8.02 6.78 -19.60
CA SER A 66 -8.38 8.13 -19.18
C SER A 66 -7.13 8.92 -18.86
N LYS A 67 -7.01 10.09 -19.50
CA LYS A 67 -5.94 11.06 -19.20
C LYS A 67 -6.32 12.03 -18.07
N GLU A 68 -7.52 11.92 -17.54
CA GLU A 68 -8.04 12.81 -16.51
C GLU A 68 -7.53 12.42 -15.12
N PHE A 69 -7.38 13.43 -14.26
CA PHE A 69 -7.10 13.21 -12.85
C PHE A 69 -8.39 12.82 -12.13
N VAL A 70 -8.33 11.72 -11.36
CA VAL A 70 -9.53 11.02 -10.89
C VAL A 70 -10.11 11.65 -9.62
N SER A 71 -9.25 12.16 -8.73
CA SER A 71 -9.66 12.73 -7.45
C SER A 71 -8.56 13.62 -6.87
N ASN A 72 -8.92 14.67 -6.13
CA ASN A 72 -8.00 15.46 -5.32
C ASN A 72 -7.69 14.85 -3.95
N SER A 73 -8.27 13.69 -3.64
CA SER A 73 -8.02 12.94 -2.40
C SER A 73 -6.57 12.47 -2.30
N SER A 74 -5.98 12.63 -1.11
CA SER A 74 -4.69 12.07 -0.71
C SER A 74 -4.65 10.55 -0.57
N PHE A 75 -5.77 9.87 -0.80
CA PHE A 75 -5.91 8.43 -0.69
C PHE A 75 -6.14 7.79 -2.07
N ILE A 76 -5.38 6.74 -2.36
CA ILE A 76 -5.47 5.92 -3.57
C ILE A 76 -5.65 4.47 -3.15
N PHE A 77 -6.68 3.81 -3.67
CA PHE A 77 -6.85 2.37 -3.54
C PHE A 77 -6.61 1.70 -4.89
N LEU A 78 -5.73 0.71 -4.88
CA LEU A 78 -5.28 -0.02 -6.05
C LEU A 78 -5.55 -1.50 -5.81
N SER A 79 -6.06 -2.18 -6.82
CA SER A 79 -6.21 -3.62 -6.79
C SER A 79 -5.80 -4.22 -8.13
N CYS A 80 -5.32 -5.45 -8.07
CA CYS A 80 -5.02 -6.25 -9.24
C CYS A 80 -5.32 -7.72 -8.95
N GLY A 81 -5.53 -8.51 -10.01
CA GLY A 81 -5.70 -9.95 -9.90
C GLY A 81 -5.07 -10.65 -11.11
N GLY A 82 -4.44 -11.80 -10.87
CA GLY A 82 -3.75 -12.58 -11.90
C GLY A 82 -2.23 -12.63 -11.72
N GLU A 83 -1.56 -13.38 -12.59
CA GLU A 83 -0.09 -13.48 -12.59
C GLU A 83 0.54 -12.19 -13.16
N ASN A 84 1.66 -11.73 -12.58
CA ASN A 84 2.41 -10.53 -12.97
C ASN A 84 1.65 -9.19 -12.80
N CYS A 85 0.77 -9.12 -11.81
CA CYS A 85 0.17 -7.85 -11.39
C CYS A 85 0.90 -7.28 -10.16
N GLY A 86 0.67 -6.00 -9.84
CA GLY A 86 1.28 -5.39 -8.65
C GLY A 86 2.25 -4.26 -8.93
N GLU A 87 2.29 -3.73 -10.17
CA GLU A 87 3.05 -2.54 -10.51
C GLU A 87 2.11 -1.43 -11.01
N TRP A 88 2.19 -0.25 -10.40
CA TRP A 88 1.35 0.90 -10.74
C TRP A 88 2.20 2.14 -10.95
N ASN A 89 2.09 2.72 -12.15
CA ASN A 89 2.69 4.02 -12.48
C ASN A 89 1.65 5.11 -12.25
N ILE A 90 1.89 5.93 -11.25
CA ILE A 90 0.95 6.97 -10.78
C ILE A 90 1.61 8.32 -10.90
N GLU A 91 0.90 9.26 -11.51
CA GLU A 91 1.25 10.68 -11.46
C GLU A 91 0.36 11.36 -10.42
N ILE A 92 0.97 12.15 -9.53
CA ILE A 92 0.31 13.01 -8.54
C ILE A 92 0.70 14.46 -8.85
N ILE A 93 -0.26 15.37 -8.82
CA ILE A 93 -0.04 16.77 -9.17
C ILE A 93 -0.52 17.73 -8.09
N PHE A 94 0.28 18.77 -7.85
CA PHE A 94 0.04 19.82 -6.87
C PHE A 94 0.11 21.22 -7.49
N GLU A 95 -0.75 22.11 -7.02
CA GLU A 95 -0.66 23.56 -7.17
C GLU A 95 0.00 24.17 -5.92
N ASN A 96 0.64 25.34 -6.07
CA ASN A 96 1.27 26.09 -4.98
C ASN A 96 2.31 25.29 -4.16
N MET A 97 3.01 24.36 -4.81
CA MET A 97 4.06 23.56 -4.20
C MET A 97 5.41 23.91 -4.81
N GLU A 98 6.38 24.26 -3.96
CA GLU A 98 7.74 24.54 -4.40
C GLU A 98 8.50 23.25 -4.69
N LYS A 99 9.45 23.30 -5.64
CA LYS A 99 10.25 22.11 -6.00
C LYS A 99 11.11 21.59 -4.84
N SER A 100 11.45 22.46 -3.88
CA SER A 100 12.17 22.16 -2.64
C SER A 100 11.33 21.39 -1.62
N GLU A 101 10.01 21.54 -1.65
CA GLU A 101 9.11 20.88 -0.70
C GLU A 101 9.02 19.38 -0.98
N SER A 102 8.84 18.60 0.09
CA SER A 102 8.71 17.15 0.02
C SER A 102 7.29 16.70 0.32
N ILE A 103 6.91 15.54 -0.20
CA ILE A 103 5.71 14.82 0.24
C ILE A 103 6.10 13.58 1.04
N GLU A 104 5.26 13.19 1.99
CA GLU A 104 5.37 11.88 2.63
C GLU A 104 4.38 10.92 1.97
N VAL A 105 4.85 9.74 1.59
CA VAL A 105 4.03 8.70 0.97
C VAL A 105 4.05 7.46 1.86
N MET A 106 2.87 7.00 2.24
CA MET A 106 2.65 5.76 2.96
C MET A 106 1.93 4.77 2.06
N VAL A 107 2.37 3.52 2.08
CA VAL A 107 1.81 2.42 1.30
C VAL A 107 1.52 1.24 2.21
N SER A 108 0.32 0.67 2.10
CA SER A 108 -0.02 -0.63 2.66
C SER A 108 -0.33 -1.62 1.53
N SER A 109 0.49 -2.65 1.35
CA SER A 109 0.30 -3.72 0.37
C SER A 109 -0.20 -4.98 1.07
N HIS A 110 -1.30 -5.55 0.59
CA HIS A 110 -1.98 -6.69 1.21
C HIS A 110 -1.84 -7.92 0.31
N THR A 111 -1.21 -8.97 0.80
CA THR A 111 -1.13 -10.23 0.07
C THR A 111 -2.30 -11.12 0.45
N LEU A 112 -3.35 -11.11 -0.34
CA LEU A 112 -4.61 -11.82 -0.08
C LEU A 112 -4.57 -13.27 -0.55
N HIS A 113 -3.65 -13.61 -1.44
CA HIS A 113 -3.55 -14.94 -2.04
C HIS A 113 -2.12 -15.48 -2.06
N GLY A 114 -1.99 -16.77 -2.34
CA GLY A 114 -0.71 -17.44 -2.55
C GLY A 114 0.06 -17.79 -1.26
N PRO A 115 1.29 -18.32 -1.40
CA PRO A 115 2.10 -18.81 -0.27
C PRO A 115 2.48 -17.70 0.70
N LYS A 116 2.36 -16.45 0.25
CA LYS A 116 2.72 -15.21 0.93
C LYS A 116 1.62 -14.60 1.78
N MET A 117 0.38 -15.06 1.61
CA MET A 117 -0.76 -14.60 2.39
C MET A 117 -0.58 -14.74 3.91
N TYR A 118 0.09 -15.80 4.36
CA TYR A 118 0.26 -16.09 5.79
C TYR A 118 1.73 -16.10 6.19
N SER A 119 2.06 -15.31 7.21
CA SER A 119 3.33 -15.46 7.95
C SER A 119 3.36 -16.79 8.72
N ASN A 120 4.54 -17.21 9.18
CA ASN A 120 4.64 -18.45 9.97
C ASN A 120 3.81 -18.37 11.24
N THR A 121 3.75 -17.19 11.86
CA THR A 121 2.90 -16.92 13.01
C THR A 121 1.42 -17.12 12.68
N LEU A 122 0.94 -16.57 11.56
CA LEU A 122 -0.44 -16.74 11.12
C LEU A 122 -0.74 -18.21 10.80
N LYS A 123 0.18 -18.92 10.13
CA LYS A 123 0.04 -20.37 9.86
C LYS A 123 -0.14 -21.17 11.15
N LYS A 124 0.70 -20.94 12.16
CA LYS A 124 0.59 -21.59 13.49
C LYS A 124 -0.74 -21.28 14.19
N MET A 125 -1.21 -20.03 14.12
CA MET A 125 -2.51 -19.64 14.68
C MET A 125 -3.67 -20.38 14.00
N HIS A 126 -3.67 -20.43 12.66
CA HIS A 126 -4.68 -21.16 11.89
C HIS A 126 -4.68 -22.66 12.20
N GLU A 127 -3.51 -23.28 12.33
CA GLU A 127 -3.40 -24.68 12.73
C GLU A 127 -3.98 -24.95 14.13
N ASN A 128 -3.73 -24.05 15.09
CA ASN A 128 -4.27 -24.16 16.44
C ASN A 128 -5.80 -24.01 16.46
N ILE A 129 -6.33 -23.03 15.70
CA ILE A 129 -7.78 -22.86 15.53
C ILE A 129 -8.39 -24.15 14.96
N ARG A 130 -7.80 -24.71 13.90
CA ARG A 130 -8.28 -25.95 13.28
C ARG A 130 -8.28 -27.12 14.26
N LYS A 131 -7.16 -27.35 14.95
CA LYS A 131 -7.03 -28.44 15.94
C LYS A 131 -8.05 -28.34 17.08
N ASN A 132 -8.37 -27.14 17.55
CA ASN A 132 -9.34 -26.98 18.63
C ASN A 132 -10.79 -27.12 18.14
N ARG A 133 -11.10 -26.73 16.90
CA ARG A 133 -12.39 -27.01 16.27
C ARG A 133 -12.65 -28.50 16.10
N GLU A 134 -11.65 -29.25 15.63
CA GLU A 134 -11.76 -30.71 15.45
C GLU A 134 -12.03 -31.45 16.78
N LYS A 135 -11.61 -30.87 17.90
CA LYS A 135 -11.90 -31.38 19.26
C LYS A 135 -13.30 -31.03 19.77
N GLY A 136 -14.10 -30.28 19.02
CA GLY A 136 -15.45 -29.89 19.39
C GLY A 136 -15.54 -28.76 20.43
N ASP A 137 -14.46 -28.00 20.65
CA ASP A 137 -14.51 -26.84 21.55
C ASP A 137 -15.28 -25.69 20.88
N TRP A 138 -16.51 -25.47 21.33
CA TRP A 138 -17.41 -24.43 20.80
C TRP A 138 -16.81 -23.02 20.89
N LYS A 139 -15.85 -22.77 21.80
CA LYS A 139 -15.15 -21.49 21.92
C LYS A 139 -14.28 -21.18 20.71
N TRP A 140 -13.94 -22.18 19.91
CA TRP A 140 -13.13 -22.07 18.70
C TRP A 140 -13.95 -22.14 17.40
N ALA A 141 -15.28 -22.10 17.49
CA ALA A 141 -16.20 -22.06 16.34
C ALA A 141 -16.20 -20.71 15.56
N MET A 142 -15.19 -19.86 15.73
CA MET A 142 -15.05 -18.59 15.02
C MET A 142 -14.30 -18.78 13.69
N THR A 143 -14.78 -18.20 12.58
CA THR A 143 -13.99 -18.08 11.34
C THR A 143 -13.06 -16.88 11.44
N ALA A 144 -11.75 -17.10 11.31
CA ALA A 144 -10.76 -16.04 11.26
C ALA A 144 -10.20 -15.95 9.83
N SER A 145 -10.19 -14.76 9.25
CA SER A 145 -9.39 -14.43 8.08
C SER A 145 -8.25 -13.51 8.53
N SER A 146 -7.07 -13.72 7.96
CA SER A 146 -5.89 -12.91 8.23
C SER A 146 -5.00 -12.93 7.01
N TRP A 147 -4.26 -11.87 6.78
CA TRP A 147 -3.26 -11.79 5.73
C TRP A 147 -2.09 -10.94 6.20
N THR A 148 -0.96 -11.12 5.54
CA THR A 148 0.23 -10.28 5.68
C THR A 148 0.00 -8.92 5.04
N VAL A 149 0.57 -7.89 5.66
CA VAL A 149 0.51 -6.52 5.16
C VAL A 149 1.90 -5.90 5.26
N ASP A 150 2.37 -5.38 4.14
CA ASP A 150 3.61 -4.62 4.04
C ASP A 150 3.27 -3.14 4.20
N LEU A 151 3.87 -2.48 5.21
CA LEU A 151 3.68 -1.05 5.44
C LEU A 151 4.99 -0.32 5.19
N LEU A 152 4.97 0.64 4.28
CA LEU A 152 6.10 1.52 3.97
C LEU A 152 5.70 2.98 4.16
N LYS A 153 6.60 3.78 4.72
CA LYS A 153 6.48 5.24 4.75
C LYS A 153 7.81 5.85 4.30
N GLN A 154 7.77 6.79 3.36
CA GLN A 154 8.96 7.44 2.83
C GLN A 154 8.67 8.89 2.42
N SER A 155 9.69 9.76 2.52
CA SER A 155 9.62 11.18 2.13
C SER A 155 10.35 11.41 0.79
N PHE A 156 9.81 12.27 -0.08
CA PHE A 156 10.26 12.51 -1.47
C PHE A 156 10.20 13.98 -1.90
#